data_AF-A0A9C8JD32-F1
#
_entry.id   AF-A0A9C8JD32-F1
#
_cell.length_a   1.000
_cell.length_b   1.000
_cell.length_c   1.000
_cell.angle_alpha   90.00
_cell.angle_beta   90.00
_cell.angle_gamma   90.00
#
_symmetry.space_group_name_H-M   'P 1'
#
loop_
_entity.id
_entity.type
_entity.pdbx_description
1 polymer ?
#
loop_
_entity_poly.entity_id
_entity_poly.type
_entity_poly.pdbx_seq_one_letter_code
_entity_poly.pdbx_strand_id
1 'polypeptide(L)'
;MVHPVLETVTNDIIERSRVSRAAYLARIDAAVETGPHRAHLECGNLVHAFAANSASEKADLSANVKANIGIISSYNDMLSA
;
A
#
# COMPACT_ATOMS: atom_id res chain seq x y z
N MET A 1 9.40 -11.42 23.77
CA MET A 1 9.18 -12.84 23.42
C MET A 1 7.80 -12.92 22.78
N VAL A 2 7.66 -13.45 21.56
CA VAL A 2 6.37 -13.52 20.87
C VAL A 2 5.54 -14.67 21.47
N HIS A 3 4.23 -14.51 21.59
CA HIS A 3 3.35 -15.56 22.11
C HIS A 3 3.37 -16.78 21.16
N PRO A 4 3.50 -18.03 21.66
CA PRO A 4 3.69 -19.22 20.80
C PRO A 4 2.63 -19.37 19.70
N VAL A 5 1.36 -19.07 20.02
CA VAL A 5 0.27 -19.12 19.02
C VAL A 5 0.48 -18.09 17.90
N LEU A 6 0.96 -16.88 18.22
CA LEU A 6 1.22 -15.86 17.19
C LEU A 6 2.37 -16.29 16.28
N GLU A 7 3.37 -16.95 16.83
CA GLU A 7 4.49 -17.50 16.05
C GLU A 7 3.99 -18.59 15.08
N THR A 8 3.21 -19.56 15.57
CA THR A 8 2.62 -20.60 14.72
C THR A 8 1.76 -20.01 13.60
N VAL A 9 0.82 -19.12 13.93
CA VAL A 9 -0.07 -18.50 12.94
C VAL A 9 0.73 -17.68 11.92
N THR A 10 1.76 -16.96 12.36
CA THR A 10 2.64 -16.19 11.46
C THR A 10 3.35 -17.12 10.49
N ASN A 11 3.91 -18.22 10.97
CA ASN A 11 4.60 -19.20 10.13
C ASN A 11 3.65 -19.88 9.13
N ASP A 12 2.44 -20.24 9.56
CA ASP A 12 1.42 -20.82 8.67
C ASP A 12 1.00 -19.85 7.56
N ILE A 13 0.88 -18.56 7.88
CA ILE A 13 0.58 -17.52 6.90
C ILE A 13 1.76 -17.36 5.92
N ILE A 14 3.00 -17.31 6.42
CA ILE A 14 4.20 -17.22 5.59
C ILE A 14 4.24 -18.38 4.59
N GLU A 15 4.06 -19.61 5.07
CA GLU A 15 4.14 -20.80 4.21
C GLU A 15 3.01 -20.81 3.18
N ARG A 16 1.76 -20.63 3.61
CA ARG A 16 0.60 -20.62 2.71
C ARG A 16 0.66 -19.50 1.67
N SER A 17 1.28 -18.37 2.00
CA SER A 17 1.36 -17.20 1.11
C SER A 17 2.63 -17.14 0.27
N ARG A 18 3.57 -18.08 0.40
CA ARG A 18 4.90 -18.01 -0.23
C ARG A 18 4.85 -17.68 -1.72
N VAL A 19 4.02 -18.37 -2.49
CA VAL A 19 3.88 -18.19 -3.94
C VAL A 19 3.23 -16.85 -4.29
N SER A 20 2.11 -16.50 -3.65
CA SER A 20 1.38 -15.27 -3.94
C SER A 20 2.17 -14.03 -3.49
N ARG A 21 2.90 -14.12 -2.38
CA ARG A 21 3.79 -13.07 -1.88
C ARG A 21 4.95 -12.83 -2.83
N ALA A 22 5.59 -13.88 -3.35
CA ALA A 22 6.66 -13.76 -4.33
C ALA A 22 6.16 -13.10 -5.63
N ALA A 23 5.00 -13.52 -6.13
CA ALA A 23 4.40 -12.91 -7.32
C ALA A 23 4.01 -11.44 -7.10
N TYR A 24 3.52 -11.10 -5.91
CA TYR A 24 3.23 -9.71 -5.53
C TYR A 24 4.50 -8.86 -5.51
N LEU A 25 5.57 -9.32 -4.84
CA LEU A 25 6.83 -8.58 -4.76
C LEU A 25 7.45 -8.36 -6.14
N ALA A 26 7.46 -9.39 -7.00
CA ALA A 26 7.94 -9.24 -8.38
C ALA A 26 7.15 -8.19 -9.18
N ARG A 27 5.83 -8.07 -8.94
CA ARG A 27 5.01 -7.01 -9.56
C ARG A 27 5.37 -5.62 -9.01
N ILE A 28 5.65 -5.51 -7.72
CA ILE A 28 6.08 -4.24 -7.12
C ILE A 28 7.44 -3.82 -7.69
N ASP A 29 8.40 -4.74 -7.77
CA ASP A 29 9.73 -4.46 -8.33
C ASP A 29 9.63 -3.98 -9.79
N ALA A 30 8.82 -4.66 -10.61
CA ALA A 30 8.57 -4.25 -11.99
C ALA A 30 7.85 -2.87 -12.08
N ALA A 31 6.91 -2.60 -11.17
CA ALA A 31 6.19 -1.32 -11.15
C ALA A 31 7.09 -0.14 -10.75
N VAL A 32 8.10 -0.38 -9.90
CA VAL A 32 9.11 0.64 -9.54
C VAL A 32 9.86 1.11 -10.79
N GLU A 33 10.21 0.20 -11.70
CA GLU A 33 10.89 0.54 -12.97
C GLU A 33 10.02 1.41 -13.89
N THR A 34 8.70 1.22 -13.88
CA THR A 34 7.76 1.98 -14.71
C THR A 34 7.40 3.36 -14.14
N GLY A 35 7.67 3.59 -12.85
CA GLY A 35 7.33 4.84 -12.15
C GLY A 35 5.83 5.02 -11.85
N PRO A 36 5.44 6.11 -11.17
CA PRO A 36 4.07 6.31 -10.71
C PRO A 36 3.07 6.53 -11.86
N HIS A 37 2.03 5.69 -11.94
CA HIS A 37 0.99 5.79 -12.97
C HIS A 37 0.05 7.00 -12.84
N ARG A 38 0.13 7.80 -11.76
CA ARG A 38 -0.84 8.88 -11.48
C ARG A 38 -0.86 9.99 -12.55
N ALA A 39 0.19 10.10 -13.36
CA ALA A 39 0.24 11.02 -14.49
C ALA A 39 -0.92 10.82 -15.49
N HIS A 40 -1.56 9.64 -15.48
CA HIS A 40 -2.67 9.28 -16.37
C HIS A 40 -4.05 9.32 -15.67
N LEU A 41 -4.13 9.80 -14.42
CA LEU A 41 -5.43 9.96 -13.75
C LEU A 41 -6.12 11.23 -14.22
N GLU A 42 -7.42 11.12 -14.50
CA GLU A 42 -8.26 12.26 -14.82
C GLU A 42 -8.23 13.30 -13.68
N CYS A 43 -8.21 14.57 -14.05
CA CYS A 43 -8.04 15.70 -13.14
C CYS A 43 -9.00 15.66 -11.93
N GLY A 44 -10.25 15.19 -12.14
CA GLY A 44 -11.24 15.03 -11.07
C GLY A 44 -10.80 14.12 -9.92
N ASN A 45 -10.12 13.01 -10.21
CA ASN A 45 -9.65 12.09 -9.16
C ASN A 45 -8.48 12.66 -8.36
N LEU A 46 -7.64 13.49 -9.00
CA LEU A 46 -6.47 14.11 -8.37
C LEU A 46 -6.88 15.28 -7.45
N VAL A 47 -7.84 16.11 -7.88
CA VAL A 47 -8.26 17.30 -7.12
C VAL A 47 -8.82 16.91 -5.75
N HIS A 48 -9.64 15.86 -5.66
CA HIS A 48 -10.17 15.39 -4.38
C HIS A 48 -9.10 14.81 -3.46
N ALA A 49 -8.14 14.08 -4.01
CA ALA A 49 -7.05 13.49 -3.23
C ALA A 49 -6.10 14.54 -2.64
N PHE A 50 -5.99 15.72 -3.28
CA PHE A 50 -4.99 16.73 -2.90
C PHE A 50 -5.57 17.94 -2.16
N ALA A 51 -6.89 18.18 -2.26
CA ALA A 51 -7.52 19.42 -1.81
C ALA A 51 -7.21 19.78 -0.34
N ALA A 52 -7.26 18.80 0.56
CA ALA A 52 -7.07 18.99 2.00
C ALA A 52 -5.58 19.10 2.42
N ASN A 53 -4.64 18.84 1.52
CA ASN A 53 -3.22 18.77 1.86
C ASN A 53 -2.58 20.17 1.93
N SER A 54 -1.47 20.27 2.66
CA SER A 54 -0.64 21.46 2.74
C SER A 54 -0.03 21.82 1.37
N ALA A 55 0.47 23.06 1.23
CA ALA A 55 1.10 23.50 -0.01
C ALA A 55 2.32 22.64 -0.40
N SER A 56 3.13 22.22 0.58
CA SER A 56 4.27 21.34 0.34
C SER A 56 3.83 19.98 -0.17
N GLU A 57 2.82 19.38 0.46
CA GLU A 57 2.29 18.08 0.05
C GLU A 57 1.64 18.16 -1.34
N LYS A 58 0.95 19.26 -1.66
CA LYS A 58 0.40 19.50 -3.02
C LYS A 58 1.49 19.57 -4.09
N ALA A 59 2.64 20.15 -3.79
CA ALA A 59 3.78 20.18 -4.71
C ALA A 59 4.35 18.78 -4.95
N ASP A 60 4.50 17.98 -3.90
CA ASP A 60 4.90 16.58 -4.02
C ASP A 60 3.87 15.73 -4.79
N LEU A 61 2.59 16.00 -4.54
CA LEU A 61 1.44 15.35 -5.15
C LEU A 61 1.12 15.84 -6.56
N SER A 62 1.79 16.86 -7.09
CA SER A 62 1.73 17.22 -8.51
C SER A 62 2.97 16.78 -9.30
N ALA A 63 4.13 16.62 -8.66
CA ALA A 63 5.41 16.33 -9.32
C ALA A 63 5.57 14.91 -9.95
N ASN A 64 4.67 13.97 -9.68
CA ASN A 64 4.65 12.57 -10.14
C ASN A 64 5.92 11.76 -9.83
N VAL A 65 6.75 12.22 -8.87
CA VAL A 65 8.02 11.58 -8.52
C VAL A 65 7.87 10.60 -7.34
N LYS A 66 7.01 10.91 -6.37
CA LYS A 66 6.85 10.11 -5.16
C LYS A 66 5.77 9.03 -5.34
N ALA A 67 6.06 7.83 -4.85
CA ALA A 67 5.10 6.74 -4.81
C ALA A 67 4.05 6.96 -3.71
N ASN A 68 2.82 6.49 -3.95
CA ASN A 68 1.80 6.40 -2.92
C ASN A 68 1.87 5.00 -2.27
N ILE A 69 1.93 4.95 -0.93
CA ILE A 69 1.97 3.68 -0.18
C ILE A 69 0.61 3.47 0.47
N GLY A 70 -0.09 2.41 0.05
CA GLY A 70 -1.30 1.95 0.72
C GLY A 70 -0.95 1.12 1.95
N ILE A 71 -1.37 1.57 3.13
CA ILE A 71 -1.25 0.78 4.37
C ILE A 71 -2.58 0.06 4.58
N ILE A 72 -2.58 -1.26 4.41
CA ILE A 72 -3.75 -2.10 4.66
C ILE A 72 -3.64 -2.63 6.09
N SER A 73 -4.65 -2.34 6.90
CA SER A 73 -4.78 -2.84 8.27
C SER A 73 -6.00 -3.74 8.37
N SER A 74 -5.85 -4.88 9.04
CA SER A 74 -6.97 -5.72 9.48
C SER A 74 -7.42 -5.38 10.90
N TYR A 75 -6.86 -4.33 11.51
CA TYR A 75 -7.30 -3.86 12.83
C TYR A 75 -8.73 -3.34 12.72
N ASN A 76 -9.61 -3.94 13.50
CA ASN A 76 -10.99 -3.53 13.65
C ASN A 76 -11.32 -3.66 15.14
N ASP A 77 -11.72 -2.57 15.77
CA ASP A 77 -12.10 -2.52 17.19
C ASP A 77 -13.47 -3.16 17.44
N MET A 78 -14.31 -3.21 16.40
CA MET A 78 -15.69 -3.65 16.49
C MET A 78 -15.91 -4.97 15.72
N LEU A 79 -15.76 -6.10 16.41
CA LEU A 79 -16.32 -7.38 15.94
C LEU A 79 -17.85 -7.29 16.04
N SER A 80 -18.56 -7.15 14.92
CA SER A 80 -20.00 -7.42 14.94
C SER A 80 -20.19 -8.90 15.21
N ALA A 81 -20.95 -9.21 16.28
CA ALA A 81 -21.36 -10.56 16.67
C ALA A 81 -22.10 -11.31 15.56
#